data_AF-A0A371D1F1-F1
#
_entry.id   AF-A0A371D1F1-F1
#
_cell.length_a   1.000
_cell.length_b   1.000
_cell.length_c   1.000
_cell.angle_alpha   90.00
_cell.angle_beta   90.00
_cell.angle_gamma   90.00
#
_symmetry.space_group_name_H-M   'P 1'
#
loop_
_entity.id
_entity.type
_entity.pdbx_description
1 polymer ?
#
loop_
_entity_poly.entity_id
_entity_poly.type
_entity_poly.pdbx_seq_one_letter_code
_entity_poly.pdbx_strand_id
1 'polypeptide(L)' 'DNGSPWVAALQYLESNYHISHIRISGYNSQANGVVERPHFNIRDSLVKACSGEQEQWVSRVYSVLWADRITVRR' A
#
# COMPACT_ATOMS: atom_id res chain seq x y z
N ASP A 1 -1.34 -7.83 7.01
CA ASP A 1 -0.35 -8.89 7.27
C ASP A 1 0.07 -8.88 8.74
N ASN A 2 0.61 -10.00 9.24
CA ASN A 2 1.00 -10.20 10.64
C ASN A 2 2.53 -10.21 10.83
N GLY A 3 3.31 -9.65 9.90
CA GLY A 3 4.75 -9.53 10.05
C GLY A 3 5.13 -8.80 11.35
N SER A 4 6.23 -9.22 11.99
CA SER A 4 6.66 -8.68 13.29
C SER A 4 6.79 -7.15 13.36
N PRO A 5 7.24 -6.42 12.31
CA PRO A 5 7.31 -4.96 12.37
C PRO A 5 5.92 -4.32 12.45
N TRP A 6 4.93 -4.90 11.77
CA TRP A 6 3.56 -4.40 11.75
C TRP A 6 2.88 -4.59 13.09
N VAL A 7 3.06 -5.76 13.71
CA VAL A 7 2.49 -6.05 15.03
C VAL A 7 3.03 -5.07 16.08
N ALA A 8 4.33 -4.81 16.08
CA ALA A 8 4.95 -3.85 17.02
C ALA A 8 4.44 -2.41 16.79
N ALA A 9 4.36 -1.96 15.53
CA ALA A 9 3.84 -0.64 15.22
C ALA A 9 2.35 -0.49 15.61
N LEU A 10 1.55 -1.54 15.39
CA LEU A 10 0.13 -1.54 15.75
C LEU A 10 -0.09 -1.54 17.26
N GLN A 11 0.75 -2.24 18.04
CA GLN A 11 0.71 -2.17 19.52
C GLN A 11 1.03 -0.76 20.03
N TYR A 12 1.98 -0.07 19.39
CA TYR A 12 2.27 1.33 19.70
C TYR A 12 1.06 2.23 19.39
N LEU A 13 0.43 2.06 18.22
CA LEU A 13 -0.73 2.85 17.82
C LEU A 13 -1.96 2.59 18.70
N GLU A 14 -2.15 1.34 19.13
CA GLU A 14 -3.23 0.97 20.04
C GLU A 14 -3.07 1.62 21.42
N SER A 15 -1.86 1.61 21.97
CA SER A 15 -1.60 2.18 23.30
C SER A 15 -1.62 3.71 23.34
N ASN A 16 -1.18 4.39 22.28
CA ASN A 16 -1.07 5.85 22.25
C ASN A 16 -2.30 6.54 21.64
N TYR A 17 -2.99 5.87 20.72
CA TYR A 17 -4.05 6.50 19.91
C TYR A 17 -5.35 5.69 19.88
N HIS A 18 -5.45 4.56 20.60
CA HIS A 18 -6.62 3.68 20.60
C HIS A 18 -6.99 3.15 19.21
N ILE A 19 -6.00 3.02 18.32
CA ILE A 19 -6.18 2.41 17.00
C ILE A 19 -5.92 0.91 17.12
N SER A 20 -6.99 0.15 17.33
CA SER A 20 -6.89 -1.32 17.42
C SER A 20 -6.72 -1.96 16.06
N HIS A 21 -5.87 -2.98 16.02
CA HIS A 21 -5.62 -3.74 14.79
C HIS A 21 -6.60 -4.91 14.65
N ILE A 22 -6.99 -5.21 13.41
CA ILE A 22 -7.70 -6.44 13.08
C ILE A 22 -6.65 -7.50 12.75
N ARG A 23 -6.54 -8.51 13.61
CA ARG A 23 -5.65 -9.64 13.35
C ARG A 23 -6.26 -10.53 12.27
N ILE A 24 -5.63 -10.55 11.11
CA ILE A 24 -6.05 -11.40 9.98
C ILE A 24 -5.55 -12.83 10.26
N SER A 25 -6.34 -13.85 9.97
CA SER A 25 -5.88 -15.24 10.06
C SER A 25 -4.70 -15.49 9.11
N GLY A 26 -3.75 -16.32 9.53
CA GLY A 26 -2.67 -16.75 8.63
C GLY A 26 -3.23 -17.35 7.34
N TYR A 27 -2.57 -17.08 6.21
CA TYR A 27 -2.92 -17.59 4.87
C TYR A 27 -4.26 -17.11 4.27
N ASN A 28 -4.88 -16.05 4.80
CA ASN A 28 -6.05 -15.43 4.16
C ASN A 28 -5.63 -14.28 3.21
N SER A 29 -5.05 -14.64 2.06
CA SER A 29 -4.62 -13.68 1.04
C SER A 29 -5.78 -12.84 0.47
N GLN A 30 -7.02 -13.33 0.53
CA GLN A 30 -8.20 -12.58 0.07
C GLN A 30 -8.46 -11.32 0.91
N ALA A 31 -8.17 -11.36 2.22
CA ALA A 31 -8.30 -10.18 3.09
C ALA A 31 -7.28 -9.08 2.71
N ASN A 32 -6.08 -9.47 2.24
CA ASN A 32 -5.10 -8.51 1.72
C ASN A 32 -5.37 -8.12 0.26
N GLY A 33 -6.10 -8.94 -0.51
CA GLY A 33 -6.33 -8.76 -1.94
C GLY A 33 -6.96 -7.41 -2.34
N VAL A 34 -7.75 -6.81 -1.44
CA VAL A 34 -8.32 -5.46 -1.64
C VAL A 34 -7.23 -4.39 -1.65
N VAL A 35 -6.15 -4.57 -0.89
CA VAL A 35 -4.99 -3.66 -0.82
C VAL A 35 -3.94 -4.03 -1.87
N GLU A 36 -3.76 -5.32 -2.14
CA GLU A 36 -2.76 -5.80 -3.11
C GLU A 36 -3.07 -5.42 -4.56
N ARG A 37 -4.35 -5.42 -4.96
CA ARG A 37 -4.77 -5.02 -6.33
C ARG A 37 -4.40 -3.56 -6.67
N PRO A 38 -4.75 -2.55 -5.85
CA PRO A 38 -4.30 -1.17 -6.06
C PRO A 38 -2.78 -1.04 -6.11
N HIS A 39 -2.05 -1.76 -5.24
CA HIS A 39 -0.59 -1.71 -5.23
C HIS A 39 0.04 -2.18 -6.54
N PHE A 40 -0.55 -3.18 -7.21
CA PHE A 40 -0.09 -3.61 -8.53
C PHE A 40 -0.20 -2.47 -9.57
N ASN A 41 -1.35 -1.80 -9.63
CA ASN A 41 -1.60 -0.71 -10.57
C ASN A 41 -0.67 0.49 -10.30
N ILE A 42 -0.45 0.82 -9.03
CA ILE A 42 0.48 1.89 -8.63
C ILE A 42 1.90 1.56 -9.09
N ARG A 43 2.37 0.34 -8.84
CA ARG A 43 3.73 -0.09 -9.24
C ARG A 43 3.92 -0.05 -10.75
N ASP A 44 2.97 -0.62 -11.50
CA ASP A 44 3.02 -0.61 -12.97
C ASP A 44 3.02 0.81 -13.54
N SER A 45 2.15 1.67 -13.00
CA SER A 45 2.08 3.08 -13.38
C SER A 45 3.35 3.86 -13.02
N LEU A 46 3.98 3.54 -11.89
CA LEU A 46 5.27 4.13 -11.49
C LEU A 46 6.40 3.74 -12.44
N VAL A 47 6.50 2.46 -12.81
CA VAL A 47 7.52 2.00 -13.78
C VAL A 47 7.34 2.71 -15.12
N LYS A 48 6.09 2.86 -15.59
CA LYS A 48 5.76 3.62 -16.80
C LYS A 48 6.10 5.10 -16.66
N ALA A 49 5.74 5.73 -15.53
CA ALA A 49 6.03 7.13 -15.26
C ALA A 49 7.55 7.39 -15.23
N CYS A 50 8.35 6.45 -14.74
CA CYS A 50 9.81 6.51 -14.73
C CYS A 50 10.45 6.44 -16.11
N SER A 51 9.75 5.96 -17.15
CA SER A 51 10.27 5.89 -18.52
C SER A 51 11.66 5.24 -18.66
N GLY A 52 11.95 4.23 -17.82
CA GLY A 52 13.24 3.55 -17.76
C GLY A 52 14.17 4.01 -16.62
N GLU A 53 13.97 5.22 -16.07
CA GLU A 53 14.73 5.70 -14.91
C GLU A 53 14.03 5.38 -13.59
N GLN A 54 14.07 4.11 -13.21
CA GLN A 54 13.35 3.60 -12.04
C GLN A 54 13.83 4.22 -10.72
N GLU A 55 15.07 4.70 -10.65
CA GLU A 55 15.62 5.39 -9.48
C GLU A 55 14.86 6.69 -9.17
N GLN A 56 14.24 7.31 -10.17
CA GLN A 56 13.42 8.52 -10.05
C GLN A 56 12.01 8.24 -9.51
N TRP A 57 11.71 7.03 -9.03
CA TRP A 57 10.37 6.67 -8.57
C TRP A 57 9.86 7.60 -7.46
N VAL A 58 10.75 8.06 -6.57
CA VAL A 58 10.42 8.97 -5.46
C VAL A 58 9.87 10.30 -5.97
N SER A 59 10.44 10.84 -7.05
CA SER A 59 9.97 12.10 -7.65
C SER A 59 8.71 11.93 -8.50
N ARG A 60 8.24 10.71 -8.73
CA ARG A 60 7.07 10.42 -9.58
C ARG A 60 5.90 9.82 -8.82
N VAL A 61 6.13 9.36 -7.59
CA VAL A 61 5.11 8.70 -6.75
C VAL A 61 3.89 9.58 -6.51
N TYR A 62 4.07 10.88 -6.29
CA TYR A 62 2.96 11.80 -6.02
C TYR A 62 2.01 11.91 -7.24
N SER A 63 2.57 11.99 -8.45
CA SER A 63 1.80 12.08 -9.69
C SER A 63 0.99 10.81 -9.93
N VAL A 64 1.58 9.64 -9.66
CA VAL A 64 0.92 8.35 -9.84
C VAL A 64 -0.19 8.15 -8.81
N LEU A 65 0.04 8.49 -7.54
CA LEU A 65 -0.98 8.40 -6.49
C LEU A 65 -2.16 9.35 -6.76
N TRP A 66 -1.87 10.56 -7.25
CA TRP A 66 -2.90 11.49 -7.68
C TRP A 66 -3.71 10.90 -8.84
N ALA A 67 -3.04 10.41 -9.89
CA ALA A 67 -3.68 9.81 -11.06
C ALA A 67 -4.57 8.61 -10.68
N ASP A 68 -4.09 7.69 -9.82
CA ASP A 68 -4.89 6.53 -9.36
C ASP A 68 -6.15 6.97 -8.60
N ARG A 69 -6.06 8.07 -7.83
CA ARG A 69 -7.20 8.60 -7.07
C ARG A 69 -8.25 9.27 -7.95
N ILE A 70 -7.85 9.98 -9.01
CA ILE A 70 -8.79 10.72 -9.87
C ILE A 70 -9.30 9.91 -11.07
N THR A 71 -8.62 8.81 -11.41
CA THR A 71 -9.02 7.97 -12.54
C THR A 71 -10.25 7.15 -12.16
N VAL A 72 -11.36 7.38 -12.85
CA VAL A 72 -12.59 6.60 -12.67
C VAL A 72 -12.32 5.15 -13.07
N ARG A 73 -12.43 4.23 -12.12
CA ARG A 73 -12.39 2.78 -12.38
C ARG A 73 -13.74 2.37 -12.96
N ARG A 74 -13.74 1.82 -14.17
CA ARG A 74 -14.94 1.25 -14.82
C ARG A 74 -15.11 -0.21 -14.45
#